data_AF-A0A3D5Y106-F1
#
_entry.id   AF-A0A3D5Y106-F1
#
_cell.length_a   1.000
_cell.length_b   1.000
_cell.length_c   1.000
_cell.angle_alpha   90.00
_cell.angle_beta   90.00
_cell.angle_gamma   90.00
#
_symmetry.space_group_name_H-M   'P 1'
#
loop_
_entity.id
_entity.type
_entity.pdbx_description
1 polymer ?
#
loop_
_entity_poly.entity_id
_entity_poly.type
_entity_poly.pdbx_seq_one_letter_code
_entity_poly.pdbx_strand_id
1 'polypeptide(L)' 'AGMTRNLKGNGLEEGASTRLLVHAAKLLQSGVAPHAALRGAIAEPLTDEPEMRAAVNELGASLF' A
#
# COMPACT_ATOMS: atom_id res chain seq x y z
N ALA A 1 -3.40 -6.41 3.97
CA ALA A 1 -4.00 -7.11 2.80
C ALA A 1 -5.50 -6.88 2.69
N GLY A 2 -6.29 -7.09 3.76
CA GLY A 2 -7.75 -6.96 3.72
C GLY A 2 -8.22 -5.59 3.21
N MET A 3 -7.66 -4.50 3.73
CA MET A 3 -8.09 -3.14 3.38
C MET A 3 -7.89 -2.81 1.88
N THR A 4 -6.72 -3.09 1.31
CA THR A 4 -6.50 -2.89 -0.14
C THR A 4 -7.35 -3.81 -1.01
N ARG A 5 -7.71 -5.00 -0.51
CA ARG A 5 -8.61 -5.92 -1.25
C ARG A 5 -10.06 -5.45 -1.22
N ASN A 6 -10.47 -4.72 -0.19
CA ASN A 6 -11.80 -4.10 -0.13
C ASN A 6 -11.96 -2.99 -1.16
N LEU A 7 -10.86 -2.38 -1.64
CA LEU A 7 -10.86 -1.40 -2.72
C LEU A 7 -10.86 -2.04 -4.13
N LYS A 8 -10.72 -3.36 -4.24
CA LYS A 8 -10.79 -4.05 -5.54
C LYS A 8 -12.18 -3.85 -6.16
N GLY A 9 -12.22 -3.37 -7.39
CA GLY A 9 -13.49 -3.03 -8.08
C GLY A 9 -14.10 -1.69 -7.66
N ASN A 10 -13.45 -0.96 -6.74
CA ASN A 10 -13.79 0.41 -6.33
C ASN A 10 -12.59 1.35 -6.60
N GLY A 11 -12.02 1.26 -7.81
CA GLY A 11 -10.88 2.08 -8.24
C GLY A 11 -9.51 1.37 -8.21
N LEU A 12 -9.39 0.20 -7.58
CA LEU A 12 -8.22 -0.67 -7.77
C LEU A 12 -8.59 -1.87 -8.65
N GLU A 13 -7.73 -2.21 -9.61
CA GLU A 13 -7.85 -3.45 -10.39
C GLU A 13 -7.57 -4.69 -9.52
N GLU A 14 -6.63 -4.56 -8.57
CA GLU A 14 -6.27 -5.60 -7.62
C GLU A 14 -5.87 -5.03 -6.24
N GLY A 15 -5.92 -5.88 -5.21
CA GLY A 15 -5.41 -5.51 -3.88
C GLY A 15 -3.94 -5.88 -3.74
N ALA A 16 -3.28 -5.38 -2.68
CA ALA A 16 -1.87 -5.67 -2.43
C ALA A 16 -1.55 -7.17 -2.45
N SER A 17 -0.63 -7.56 -3.34
CA SER A 17 -0.12 -8.92 -3.43
C SER A 17 0.80 -9.25 -2.25
N THR A 18 0.99 -10.54 -1.97
CA THR A 18 1.91 -10.99 -0.92
C THR A 18 3.34 -10.49 -1.16
N ARG A 19 3.75 -10.33 -2.43
CA ARG A 19 5.07 -9.80 -2.79
C ARG A 19 5.24 -8.35 -2.33
N LEU A 20 4.23 -7.50 -2.53
CA LEU A 20 4.25 -6.10 -2.09
C LEU A 20 4.34 -6.01 -0.56
N LEU A 21 3.59 -6.86 0.16
CA LEU A 21 3.63 -6.92 1.62
C LEU A 21 5.00 -7.35 2.15
N VAL A 22 5.61 -8.36 1.52
CA VAL A 22 6.98 -8.80 1.87
C VAL A 22 8.01 -7.70 1.58
N HIS A 23 7.85 -6.93 0.50
CA HIS A 23 8.73 -5.79 0.24
C HIS A 23 8.58 -4.67 1.27
N ALA A 24 7.36 -4.30 1.62
CA ALA A 24 7.10 -3.33 2.68
C ALA A 24 7.74 -3.76 4.00
N ALA A 25 7.60 -5.05 4.38
CA ALA A 25 8.22 -5.61 5.58
C ALA A 25 9.75 -5.53 5.55
N LYS A 26 10.38 -5.78 4.39
CA LYS A 26 11.84 -5.64 4.23
C LYS A 26 12.31 -4.20 4.40
N LEU A 27 11.58 -3.23 3.86
CA LEU A 27 11.90 -1.81 4.02
C LEU A 27 11.78 -1.36 5.49
N LEU A 28 10.71 -1.78 6.17
CA LEU A 28 10.54 -1.56 7.60
C LEU A 28 11.71 -2.15 8.41
N GLN A 29 12.11 -3.39 8.09
CA GLN A 29 13.22 -4.07 8.74
C GLN A 29 14.57 -3.36 8.49
N SER A 30 14.74 -2.70 7.35
CA SER A 30 15.93 -1.88 7.06
C SER A 30 15.86 -0.46 7.68
N GLY A 31 14.86 -0.16 8.51
CA GLY A 31 14.72 1.12 9.20
C GLY A 31 14.03 2.23 8.39
N VAL A 32 13.39 1.90 7.27
CA VAL A 32 12.58 2.87 6.52
C VAL A 32 11.31 3.18 7.31
N ALA A 33 10.98 4.47 7.42
CA ALA A 33 9.78 4.91 8.12
C ALA A 33 8.51 4.23 7.55
N PRO A 34 7.52 3.85 8.38
CA PRO A 34 6.35 3.12 7.93
C PRO A 34 5.59 3.75 6.76
N HIS A 35 5.34 5.05 6.81
CA HIS A 35 4.69 5.76 5.71
C HIS A 35 5.47 5.68 4.40
N ALA A 36 6.80 5.82 4.45
CA ALA A 36 7.64 5.75 3.26
C ALA A 36 7.68 4.31 2.69
N ALA A 37 7.77 3.31 3.56
CA ALA A 37 7.76 1.90 3.17
C ALA A 37 6.42 1.50 2.52
N LEU A 38 5.29 1.88 3.13
CA LEU A 38 3.95 1.60 2.58
C LEU A 38 3.72 2.34 1.26
N ARG A 39 4.12 3.62 1.16
CA ARG A 39 3.94 4.39 -0.06
C ARG A 39 4.68 3.76 -1.24
N GLY A 40 5.98 3.51 -1.09
CA GLY A 40 6.82 3.01 -2.18
C GLY A 40 6.61 1.54 -2.50
N ALA A 41 6.31 0.69 -1.51
CA ALA A 41 6.14 -0.75 -1.73
C ALA A 41 4.70 -1.20 -1.95
N ILE A 42 3.69 -0.37 -1.64
CA ILE A 42 2.27 -0.74 -1.76
C ILE A 42 1.47 0.27 -2.58
N ALA A 43 1.44 1.55 -2.22
CA ALA A 43 0.56 2.51 -2.87
C ALA A 43 0.98 2.80 -4.32
N GLU A 44 2.26 3.09 -4.55
CA GLU A 44 2.81 3.39 -5.88
C GLU A 44 2.67 2.20 -6.85
N PRO A 45 2.95 0.93 -6.47
CA PRO A 45 2.78 -0.20 -7.38
C PRO A 45 1.33 -0.64 -7.64
N LEU A 46 0.36 -0.18 -6.83
CA LEU A 46 -1.04 -0.60 -6.96
C LEU A 46 -1.85 0.24 -7.95
N THR A 47 -1.47 1.50 -8.15
CA THR A 47 -2.21 2.42 -9.02
C THR A 47 -1.39 3.68 -9.31
N ASP A 48 -1.52 4.18 -10.54
CA ASP A 48 -0.98 5.48 -10.93
C ASP A 48 -1.94 6.65 -10.65
N GLU A 49 -3.20 6.35 -10.33
CA GLU A 49 -4.23 7.37 -10.10
C GLU A 49 -3.96 8.11 -8.78
N PRO A 50 -3.79 9.44 -8.79
CA PRO A 50 -3.48 10.22 -7.59
C PRO A 50 -4.49 10.02 -6.44
N GLU A 51 -5.78 9.98 -6.77
CA GLU A 51 -6.87 9.82 -5.80
C GLU A 51 -6.84 8.45 -5.14
N MET A 52 -6.65 7.38 -5.94
CA MET A 52 -6.54 6.03 -5.39
C MET A 52 -5.26 5.82 -4.59
N ARG A 53 -4.15 6.42 -5.01
CA ARG A 53 -2.92 6.43 -4.18
C ARG A 53 -3.15 7.13 -2.85
N ALA A 54 -3.86 8.26 -2.83
CA ALA A 54 -4.18 8.95 -1.58
C ALA A 54 -5.01 8.05 -0.65
N ALA A 55 -6.05 7.41 -1.17
CA ALA A 55 -6.88 6.48 -0.41
C ALA A 55 -6.07 5.30 0.16
N VAL A 56 -5.20 4.67 -0.64
CA VAL A 56 -4.34 3.58 -0.16
C VAL A 56 -3.34 4.04 0.90
N ASN A 57 -2.77 5.24 0.73
CA ASN A 57 -1.87 5.82 1.72
C ASN A 57 -2.58 6.14 3.04
N GLU A 58 -3.81 6.65 3.01
CA GLU A 58 -4.61 6.89 4.22
C GLU A 58 -4.96 5.60 4.96
N LEU A 59 -5.34 4.54 4.23
CA LEU A 59 -5.55 3.22 4.82
C LEU A 59 -4.28 2.73 5.54
N GLY A 60 -3.12 2.92 4.92
CA GLY A 60 -1.83 2.59 5.52
C GLY A 60 -1.51 3.44 6.75
N ALA A 61 -1.81 4.73 6.71
CA ALA A 61 -1.59 5.65 7.82
C ALA A 61 -2.43 5.33 9.06
N SER A 62 -3.68 4.86 8.88
CA SER A 62 -4.56 4.49 10.00
C SER A 62 -4.08 3.29 10.83
N LEU A 63 -3.08 2.55 10.34
CA LEU A 63 -2.53 1.36 11.01
C LEU A 63 -1.34 1.66 11.92
N PHE A 64 -0.78 2.88 11.85
CA PHE A 64 0.38 3.33 12.61
C PHE A 64 0.01 4.54 13.47
#